data_AF-A0A847EKB6-F1
#
_entry.id   AF-A0A847EKB6-F1
#
_cell.length_a   1.000
_cell.length_b   1.000
_cell.length_c   1.000
_cell.angle_alpha   90.00
_cell.angle_beta   90.00
_cell.angle_gamma   90.00
#
_symmetry.space_group_name_H-M   'P 1'
#
loop_
_entity.id
_entity.type
_entity.pdbx_description
1 polymer ?
#
loop_
_entity_poly.entity_id
_entity_poly.type
_entity_poly.pdbx_seq_one_letter_code
_entity_poly.pdbx_strand_id
1 'polypeptide(L)'
;LGQFSCGLGRFQPIPYKEPAEVPDNEYPFVFNNGRILFHYHNGTMTRNAPGLDAIRPEAELDMNPADAEKMGVTTGDWVEIASRRGKVRMKVKVTEKSTEGLVYSTFHFREAPINQLTSGDLDPTSKTPGYKMTAVKITPVK
;
A
#
# COMPACT_ATOMS: atom_id res chain seq x y z
N LEU A 1 28.01 -30.35 -9.71
CA LEU A 1 27.41 -29.23 -10.49
C LEU A 1 26.50 -29.86 -11.54
N GLY A 2 25.25 -29.39 -11.68
CA GLY A 2 24.28 -29.95 -12.63
C GLY A 2 23.21 -30.88 -12.05
N GLN A 3 23.06 -30.96 -10.72
CA GLN A 3 21.99 -31.72 -10.07
C GLN A 3 21.37 -30.89 -8.93
N PHE A 4 20.05 -30.97 -8.73
CA PHE A 4 19.37 -30.32 -7.61
C PHE A 4 19.74 -31.01 -6.30
N SER A 5 19.68 -30.28 -5.17
CA SER A 5 19.90 -30.86 -3.84
C SER A 5 18.90 -31.97 -3.48
N CYS A 6 17.70 -31.95 -4.08
CA CYS A 6 16.68 -32.98 -3.98
C CYS A 6 16.71 -34.03 -5.10
N GLY A 7 17.80 -34.08 -5.88
CA GLY A 7 17.95 -34.96 -7.04
C GLY A 7 17.39 -34.33 -8.31
N LEU A 8 16.08 -34.41 -8.51
CA LEU A 8 15.37 -33.89 -9.70
C LEU A 8 14.53 -32.65 -9.35
N GLY A 9 14.41 -31.73 -10.31
CA GLY A 9 13.47 -30.62 -10.22
C GLY A 9 12.02 -31.12 -10.14
N ARG A 10 11.18 -30.41 -9.38
CA ARG A 10 9.76 -30.73 -9.23
C ARG A 10 8.92 -29.76 -10.04
N PHE A 11 8.11 -30.29 -10.95
CA PHE A 11 7.05 -29.52 -11.59
C PHE A 11 5.78 -29.62 -10.73
N GLN A 12 5.17 -28.47 -10.41
CA GLN A 12 3.97 -28.42 -9.61
C GLN A 12 2.95 -27.46 -10.25
N PRO A 13 1.75 -27.93 -10.59
CA PRO A 13 0.68 -27.04 -11.04
C PRO A 13 0.14 -26.24 -9.85
N ILE A 14 -0.01 -24.93 -10.02
CA ILE A 14 -0.58 -24.04 -9.01
C ILE A 14 -1.83 -23.38 -9.61
N PRO A 15 -3.04 -23.68 -9.11
CA PRO A 15 -4.24 -22.99 -9.55
C PRO A 15 -4.24 -21.55 -9.03
N TYR A 16 -4.86 -20.66 -9.80
CA TYR A 16 -5.12 -19.30 -9.34
C TYR A 16 -6.09 -19.32 -8.16
N LYS A 17 -5.85 -18.44 -7.19
CA LYS A 17 -6.72 -18.19 -6.06
C LYS A 17 -6.86 -16.68 -5.90
N GLU A 18 -8.11 -16.24 -5.74
CA GLU A 18 -8.42 -14.85 -5.46
C GLU A 18 -7.75 -14.36 -4.16
N PRO A 19 -7.39 -13.07 -4.08
CA PRO A 19 -6.97 -12.42 -2.84
C PRO A 19 -8.01 -12.58 -1.75
N ALA A 20 -7.57 -12.55 -0.48
CA ALA A 20 -8.49 -12.64 0.66
C ALA A 20 -9.46 -11.44 0.74
N GLU A 21 -9.07 -10.31 0.17
CA GLU A 21 -9.88 -9.10 0.13
C GLU A 21 -9.87 -8.52 -1.29
N VAL A 22 -11.06 -8.42 -1.87
CA VAL A 22 -11.31 -7.79 -3.18
C VAL A 22 -12.15 -6.53 -2.99
N PRO A 23 -11.98 -5.51 -3.86
CA PRO A 23 -12.83 -4.33 -3.84
C PRO A 23 -14.31 -4.65 -4.02
N ASP A 24 -15.17 -3.85 -3.40
CA ASP A 24 -16.62 -3.91 -3.55
C ASP A 24 -17.23 -2.50 -3.62
N ASN A 25 -18.56 -2.41 -3.61
CA ASN A 25 -19.25 -1.12 -3.71
C ASN A 25 -18.98 -0.18 -2.53
N GLU A 26 -18.63 -0.71 -1.36
CA GLU A 26 -18.34 0.10 -0.16
C GLU A 26 -16.87 0.53 -0.12
N TYR A 27 -15.97 -0.37 -0.56
CA TYR A 27 -14.51 -0.19 -0.61
C TYR A 27 -14.00 -0.39 -2.05
N PRO A 28 -14.20 0.58 -2.95
CA PRO A 28 -13.99 0.39 -4.39
C PRO A 28 -12.53 0.47 -4.85
N PHE A 29 -11.60 0.91 -4.00
CA PHE A 29 -10.19 1.05 -4.36
C PHE A 29 -9.35 -0.12 -3.84
N VAL A 30 -8.30 -0.47 -4.59
CA VAL A 30 -7.21 -1.31 -4.09
C VAL A 30 -6.13 -0.42 -3.47
N PHE A 31 -5.84 -0.63 -2.19
CA PHE A 31 -4.69 -0.05 -1.52
C PHE A 31 -3.49 -0.99 -1.56
N ASN A 32 -2.38 -0.48 -2.05
CA ASN A 32 -1.08 -1.13 -2.00
C ASN A 32 -0.13 -0.29 -1.13
N ASN A 33 0.89 -0.93 -0.58
CA ASN A 33 1.92 -0.23 0.17
C ASN A 33 3.32 -0.69 -0.19
N GLY A 34 4.31 0.13 0.11
CA GLY A 34 5.69 -0.23 -0.13
C GLY A 34 6.66 0.71 0.55
N ARG A 35 7.74 1.01 -0.17
CA ARG A 35 8.87 1.77 0.35
C ARG A 35 9.24 2.90 -0.61
N ILE A 36 10.03 3.84 -0.10
CA ILE A 36 10.75 4.85 -0.87
C ILE A 36 12.24 4.77 -0.56
N LEU A 37 13.05 5.30 -1.47
CA LEU A 37 14.51 5.27 -1.36
C LEU A 37 15.04 5.85 -0.04
N PHE A 38 14.44 6.95 0.41
CA PHE A 38 14.98 7.77 1.49
C PHE A 38 14.70 7.24 2.90
N HIS A 39 13.74 6.33 3.04
CA HIS A 39 13.33 5.82 4.35
C HIS A 39 13.41 4.30 4.45
N TYR A 40 13.90 3.82 5.60
CA TYR A 40 13.98 2.40 5.89
C TYR A 40 12.89 1.99 6.87
N HIS A 41 12.07 1.02 6.46
CA HIS A 41 11.02 0.40 7.25
C HIS A 41 10.20 1.42 8.05
N ASN A 42 10.15 1.34 9.38
CA ASN A 42 9.26 2.16 10.18
C ASN A 42 9.85 3.56 10.46
N GLY A 43 10.92 3.93 9.75
CA GLY A 43 11.54 5.25 9.84
C GLY A 43 12.35 5.50 11.12
N THR A 44 12.47 4.53 12.03
CA THR A 44 13.08 4.70 13.37
C THR A 44 14.55 5.11 13.35
N MET A 45 15.23 4.95 12.22
CA MET A 45 16.60 5.44 12.01
C MET A 45 16.64 6.57 10.98
N THR A 46 16.09 6.34 9.79
CA THR A 46 16.24 7.28 8.66
C THR A 46 15.47 8.59 8.85
N ARG A 47 14.37 8.59 9.61
CA ARG A 47 13.65 9.83 9.93
C ARG A 47 14.32 10.67 11.02
N ASN A 48 15.26 10.10 11.75
CA ASN A 48 16.11 10.84 12.67
C ASN A 48 17.34 11.45 11.97
N ALA A 49 17.53 11.18 10.67
CA ALA A 49 18.57 11.81 9.86
C ALA A 49 17.97 13.04 9.14
N PRO A 50 18.33 14.28 9.53
CA PRO A 50 17.67 15.49 9.03
C PRO A 50 17.68 15.62 7.50
N GLY A 51 18.78 15.20 6.86
CA GLY A 51 18.89 15.24 5.40
C GLY A 51 17.93 14.30 4.69
N LEU A 52 17.66 13.12 5.24
CA LEU A 52 16.73 12.15 4.64
C LEU A 52 15.27 12.54 4.90
N ASP A 53 14.97 12.96 6.14
CA ASP A 53 13.62 13.40 6.51
C ASP A 53 13.20 14.66 5.75
N ALA A 54 14.12 15.60 5.51
CA ALA A 54 13.85 16.78 4.68
C ALA A 54 13.46 16.45 3.23
N ILE A 55 13.97 15.36 2.65
CA ILE A 55 13.65 14.96 1.27
C ILE A 55 12.24 14.35 1.16
N ARG A 56 11.82 13.60 2.19
CA ARG A 56 10.48 12.99 2.28
C ARG A 56 9.95 13.12 3.71
N PRO A 57 9.38 14.26 4.08
CA PRO A 57 9.01 14.54 5.47
C PRO A 57 7.67 13.92 5.89
N GLU A 58 6.80 13.60 4.94
CA GLU A 58 5.44 13.13 5.20
C GLU A 58 4.99 11.98 4.29
N ALA A 59 3.95 11.27 4.74
CA ALA A 59 3.27 10.26 3.94
C ALA A 59 2.39 10.93 2.88
N GLU A 60 2.41 10.37 1.68
CA GLU A 60 1.56 10.77 0.56
C GLU A 60 0.79 9.54 0.05
N LEU A 61 -0.40 9.78 -0.49
CA LEU A 61 -1.19 8.80 -1.23
C LEU A 61 -1.02 9.05 -2.72
N ASP A 62 -0.25 8.19 -3.39
CA ASP A 62 -0.12 8.22 -4.84
C ASP A 62 -1.45 7.78 -5.47
N MET A 63 -2.10 8.70 -6.20
CA MET A 63 -3.42 8.53 -6.81
C MET A 63 -3.37 8.87 -8.30
N ASN A 64 -4.10 8.09 -9.10
CA ASN A 64 -4.21 8.33 -10.54
C ASN A 64 -4.93 9.68 -10.84
N PRO A 65 -4.53 10.41 -11.90
CA PRO A 65 -5.21 11.66 -12.28
C PRO A 65 -6.72 11.53 -12.50
N ALA A 66 -7.19 10.43 -13.11
CA ALA A 66 -8.61 10.23 -13.37
C ALA A 66 -9.41 10.03 -12.07
N ASP A 67 -8.86 9.31 -11.09
CA ASP A 67 -9.49 9.16 -9.79
C ASP A 67 -9.51 10.47 -9.01
N ALA A 68 -8.41 11.23 -9.06
CA ALA A 68 -8.30 12.53 -8.42
C ALA A 68 -9.34 13.53 -8.99
N GLU A 69 -9.51 13.55 -10.32
CA GLU A 69 -10.51 14.36 -11.01
C GLU A 69 -11.94 13.98 -10.59
N LYS A 70 -12.28 12.68 -10.61
CA LYS A 70 -13.59 12.18 -10.17
C LYS A 70 -13.90 12.53 -8.72
N MET A 71 -12.88 12.56 -7.87
CA MET A 71 -13.00 12.88 -6.46
C MET A 71 -12.91 14.39 -6.17
N GLY A 72 -12.54 15.22 -7.14
CA GLY A 72 -12.35 16.66 -6.98
C GLY A 72 -11.20 17.01 -6.02
N VAL A 73 -10.13 16.21 -6.02
CA VAL A 73 -8.93 16.44 -5.20
C VAL A 73 -7.70 16.67 -6.06
N THR A 74 -6.74 17.41 -5.53
CA THR A 74 -5.46 17.75 -6.15
C THR A 74 -4.30 17.39 -5.24
N THR A 75 -3.07 17.44 -5.77
CA THR A 75 -1.87 17.18 -4.96
C THR A 75 -1.80 18.15 -3.79
N GLY A 76 -1.64 17.61 -2.58
CA GLY A 76 -1.58 18.36 -1.33
C GLY A 76 -2.89 18.35 -0.53
N ASP A 77 -4.02 18.00 -1.16
CA ASP A 77 -5.30 17.89 -0.47
C ASP A 77 -5.33 16.69 0.48
N TRP A 78 -6.03 16.84 1.60
CA TRP A 78 -6.17 15.77 2.58
C TRP A 78 -7.28 14.80 2.20
N VAL A 79 -6.99 13.51 2.34
CA VAL A 79 -7.98 12.43 2.21
C VAL A 79 -7.94 11.51 3.42
N GLU A 80 -9.09 10.92 3.74
CA GLU A 80 -9.21 9.79 4.66
C GLU A 80 -9.33 8.51 3.83
N ILE A 81 -8.42 7.56 4.09
CA ILE A 81 -8.43 6.21 3.53
C ILE A 81 -9.00 5.30 4.62
N ALA A 82 -10.12 4.66 4.35
CA ALA A 82 -10.78 3.74 5.28
C ALA A 82 -10.82 2.33 4.69
N SER A 83 -10.49 1.33 5.51
CA SER A 83 -10.74 -0.07 5.21
C SER A 83 -11.77 -0.63 6.20
N ARG A 84 -12.06 -1.92 6.11
CA ARG A 84 -12.90 -2.63 7.10
C ARG A 84 -12.32 -2.64 8.52
N ARG A 85 -11.03 -2.32 8.67
CA ARG A 85 -10.30 -2.47 9.95
C ARG A 85 -9.93 -1.14 10.60
N GLY A 86 -9.82 -0.08 9.82
CA GLY A 86 -9.36 1.20 10.34
C GLY A 86 -9.33 2.29 9.29
N LYS A 87 -8.80 3.45 9.68
CA LYS A 87 -8.72 4.61 8.82
C LYS A 87 -7.47 5.42 9.09
N VAL A 88 -6.92 6.02 8.04
CA VAL A 88 -5.70 6.83 8.08
C VAL A 88 -5.91 8.06 7.21
N ARG A 89 -5.32 9.19 7.60
CA ARG A 89 -5.33 10.43 6.80
C ARG A 89 -3.93 10.72 6.28
N MET A 90 -3.85 11.19 5.04
CA MET A 90 -2.62 11.68 4.42
C MET A 90 -2.96 12.60 3.24
N LYS A 91 -1.95 13.27 2.71
CA LYS A 91 -2.12 14.12 1.53
C LYS A 91 -2.12 13.31 0.25
N VAL A 92 -2.91 13.72 -0.72
CA VAL A 92 -2.91 13.16 -2.07
C VAL A 92 -1.68 13.64 -2.82
N LYS A 93 -1.13 12.74 -3.63
CA LYS A 93 -0.18 13.04 -4.67
C LYS A 93 -0.66 12.46 -5.98
N VAL A 94 -1.08 13.34 -6.88
CA VAL A 94 -1.57 12.94 -8.19
C VAL A 94 -0.39 12.52 -9.06
N THR A 95 -0.42 11.29 -9.57
CA THR A 95 0.66 10.71 -10.36
C THR A 95 0.17 9.60 -11.29
N GLU A 96 0.78 9.49 -12.47
CA GLU A 96 0.51 8.42 -13.44
C GLU A 96 1.16 7.08 -13.06
N LYS A 97 1.92 7.03 -11.96
CA LYS A 97 2.55 5.78 -11.47
C LYS A 97 1.54 4.77 -10.93
N SER A 98 0.42 5.26 -10.39
CA SER A 98 -0.68 4.41 -9.93
C SER A 98 -1.70 4.27 -11.05
N THR A 99 -2.19 3.06 -11.28
CA THR A 99 -3.31 2.79 -12.20
C THR A 99 -4.62 3.25 -11.57
N GLU A 100 -5.60 3.64 -12.40
CA GLU A 100 -6.96 3.95 -11.96
C GLU A 100 -7.56 2.83 -11.08
N GLY A 101 -8.21 3.21 -9.98
CA GLY A 101 -8.77 2.29 -8.98
C GLY A 101 -7.72 1.70 -8.01
N LEU A 102 -6.44 1.99 -8.19
CA LEU A 102 -5.36 1.56 -7.30
C LEU A 102 -4.66 2.78 -6.69
N VAL A 103 -4.50 2.77 -5.37
CA VAL A 103 -3.74 3.80 -4.65
C VAL A 103 -2.58 3.19 -3.88
N TYR A 104 -1.51 3.97 -3.73
CA TYR A 104 -0.27 3.51 -3.12
C TYR A 104 0.20 4.47 -2.03
N SER A 105 0.72 3.92 -0.93
CA SER A 105 1.44 4.71 0.07
C SER A 105 2.59 3.92 0.70
N THR A 106 3.26 4.50 1.67
CA THR A 106 4.40 3.87 2.36
C THR A 106 4.20 3.85 3.87
N PHE A 107 4.77 2.84 4.52
CA PHE A 107 4.59 2.61 5.97
C PHE A 107 5.68 3.26 6.83
N HIS A 108 6.42 4.24 6.28
CA HIS A 108 7.55 4.86 6.98
C HIS A 108 7.17 5.87 8.07
N PHE A 109 5.91 6.31 8.08
CA PHE A 109 5.47 7.48 8.83
C PHE A 109 4.54 7.07 9.97
N ARG A 110 4.96 7.32 11.22
CA ARG A 110 4.14 7.03 12.42
C ARG A 110 2.88 7.89 12.48
N GLU A 111 2.92 9.06 11.84
CA GLU A 111 1.81 10.02 11.74
C GLU A 111 0.68 9.49 10.84
N ALA A 112 1.00 8.56 9.93
CA ALA A 112 0.06 7.90 9.03
C ALA A 112 0.23 6.37 9.10
N PRO A 113 -0.28 5.70 10.16
CA PRO A 113 -0.03 4.28 10.42
C PRO A 113 -0.83 3.36 9.48
N ILE A 114 -0.43 3.25 8.22
CA ILE A 114 -1.18 2.54 7.17
C ILE A 114 -1.43 1.05 7.43
N ASN A 115 -0.66 0.40 8.31
CA ASN A 115 -0.93 -0.99 8.69
C ASN A 115 -2.23 -1.15 9.52
N GLN A 116 -2.84 -0.05 9.97
CA GLN A 116 -4.22 -0.09 10.49
C GLN A 116 -5.25 -0.41 9.40
N LEU A 117 -4.90 -0.23 8.12
CA LEU A 117 -5.77 -0.54 6.99
C LEU A 117 -5.71 -2.01 6.59
N THR A 118 -4.53 -2.64 6.72
CA THR A 118 -4.19 -3.93 6.12
C THR A 118 -4.87 -5.11 6.82
N SER A 119 -5.18 -6.17 6.06
CA SER A 119 -5.76 -7.40 6.63
C SER A 119 -4.75 -8.20 7.45
N GLY A 120 -5.25 -8.93 8.44
CA GLY A 120 -4.49 -9.93 9.20
C GLY A 120 -4.40 -11.30 8.52
N ASP A 121 -4.92 -11.42 7.28
CA ASP A 121 -4.88 -12.67 6.53
C ASP A 121 -3.45 -13.11 6.22
N LEU A 122 -3.19 -14.39 6.43
CA LEU A 122 -1.87 -15.00 6.26
C LEU A 122 -1.90 -16.04 5.14
N ASP A 123 -0.81 -16.11 4.38
CA ASP A 123 -0.57 -17.23 3.48
C ASP A 123 -0.62 -18.55 4.26
N PRO A 124 -1.42 -19.54 3.83
CA PRO A 124 -1.64 -20.77 4.60
C PRO A 124 -0.36 -21.57 4.84
N THR A 125 0.65 -21.44 3.98
CA THR A 125 1.89 -22.20 4.02
C THR A 125 2.99 -21.46 4.77
N SER A 126 3.37 -20.27 4.28
CA SER A 126 4.48 -19.46 4.79
C SER A 126 4.12 -18.59 5.98
N LYS A 127 2.81 -18.41 6.26
CA LYS A 127 2.29 -17.49 7.26
C LYS A 127 2.66 -16.02 7.01
N THR A 128 3.02 -15.68 5.77
CA THR A 128 3.32 -14.31 5.37
C THR A 128 2.02 -13.50 5.25
N PRO A 129 1.94 -12.27 5.81
CA PRO A 129 0.74 -11.43 5.68
C PRO A 129 0.54 -10.84 4.28
N GLY A 130 -0.73 -10.71 3.88
CA GLY A 130 -1.15 -10.12 2.60
C GLY A 130 -1.17 -8.59 2.60
N TYR A 131 -0.01 -7.93 2.65
CA TYR A 131 0.05 -6.45 2.71
C TYR A 131 -0.22 -5.71 1.40
N LYS A 132 -0.23 -6.40 0.25
CA LYS A 132 -0.20 -5.77 -1.08
C LYS A 132 -1.57 -5.59 -1.72
N MET A 133 -2.61 -5.98 -1.01
CA MET A 133 -3.97 -5.82 -1.48
C MET A 133 -4.87 -5.61 -0.28
N THR A 134 -5.57 -4.48 -0.27
CA THR A 134 -6.52 -4.13 0.76
C THR A 134 -7.61 -3.30 0.10
N ALA A 135 -8.86 -3.70 0.22
CA ALA A 135 -9.95 -2.90 -0.29
C ALA A 135 -10.15 -1.68 0.62
N VAL A 136 -10.19 -0.48 0.02
CA VAL A 136 -10.35 0.78 0.74
C VAL A 136 -11.38 1.69 0.07
N LYS A 137 -11.92 2.59 0.88
CA LYS A 137 -12.71 3.75 0.47
C LYS A 137 -11.86 4.99 0.72
N ILE A 138 -11.90 5.93 -0.22
CA ILE A 138 -11.19 7.19 -0.10
C ILE A 138 -12.24 8.31 -0.05
N THR A 139 -12.10 9.22 0.91
CA THR A 139 -12.99 10.37 1.07
C THR A 139 -12.19 11.66 1.25
N PRO A 140 -12.45 12.73 0.46
CA PRO A 140 -11.85 14.03 0.69
C PRO A 140 -12.15 14.57 2.09
N VAL A 141 -11.15 15.16 2.75
CA VAL A 141 -11.31 15.84 4.03
C VAL A 141 -11.34 17.34 3.74
N LYS A 142 -12.51 17.96 3.98
CA LYS A 142 -12.69 19.42 3.87
C LYS A 142 -12.18 20.14 5.10
#